data_AF-A0A5N1LCU4-F1
#
_entry.id   AF-A0A5N1LCU4-F1
#
_cell.length_a   1.000
_cell.length_b   1.000
_cell.length_c   1.000
_cell.angle_alpha   90.00
_cell.angle_beta   90.00
_cell.angle_gamma   90.00
#
_symmetry.space_group_name_H-M   'P 1'
#
loop_
_entity.id
_entity.type
_entity.pdbx_description
1 polymer ?
#
loop_
_entity_poly.entity_id
_entity_poly.type
_entity_poly.pdbx_seq_one_letter_code
_entity_poly.pdbx_strand_id
1 'polypeptide(L)' 'MPSKTISLKEETYERLRRKKGEGESFSDVIDRILTEEEHPLYGLVGLAEDDEVAQIQEKSRSFRDDVDRRINDESQIEQ' A
#
# COMPACT_ATOMS: atom_id res chain seq x y z
N MET A 1 14.73 3.40 27.82
CA MET A 1 14.27 2.07 27.37
C MET A 1 15.48 1.15 27.31
N PRO A 2 15.38 -0.13 27.71
CA PRO A 2 16.47 -1.08 27.51
C PRO A 2 16.71 -1.25 26.00
N SER A 3 17.94 -1.03 25.54
CA SER A 3 18.32 -1.27 24.15
C SER A 3 18.75 -2.72 23.97
N LYS A 4 18.33 -3.34 22.87
CA LYS A 4 18.83 -4.64 22.43
C LYS A 4 19.48 -4.47 21.06
N THR A 5 20.63 -5.11 20.88
CA THR A 5 21.34 -5.13 19.59
C THR A 5 20.97 -6.42 18.87
N ILE A 6 20.48 -6.29 17.64
CA ILE A 6 20.19 -7.42 16.76
C ILE A 6 20.99 -7.26 15.47
N SER A 7 21.43 -8.37 14.89
CA SER A 7 22.00 -8.36 13.55
C SER A 7 20.88 -8.41 12.52
N LEU A 8 20.93 -7.51 11.54
CA LEU A 8 20.01 -7.47 10.42
C LEU A 8 20.75 -7.83 9.14
N LYS A 9 20.04 -8.46 8.19
CA LYS A 9 20.55 -8.56 6.83
C LYS A 9 20.65 -7.15 6.24
N GLU A 10 21.67 -6.92 5.42
CA GLU A 10 21.90 -5.64 4.74
C GLU A 10 20.65 -5.17 3.98
N GLU A 11 20.01 -6.09 3.24
CA GLU A 11 18.77 -5.80 2.50
C GLU A 11 17.64 -5.30 3.40
N THR A 12 17.51 -5.86 4.61
CA THR A 12 16.46 -5.50 5.56
C THR A 12 16.73 -4.14 6.17
N TYR A 13 17.99 -3.87 6.50
CA TYR A 13 18.41 -2.55 7.00
C TYR A 13 18.12 -1.45 5.96
N GLU A 14 18.48 -1.65 4.70
CA GLU A 14 18.25 -0.69 3.63
C GLU A 14 16.75 -0.46 3.38
N ARG A 15 15.92 -1.50 3.48
CA ARG A 15 14.45 -1.36 3.41
C ARG A 15 13.90 -0.50 4.54
N LEU A 16 14.35 -0.72 5.78
CA LEU A 16 13.95 0.09 6.94
C LEU A 16 14.42 1.53 6.79
N ARG A 17 15.66 1.73 6.33
CA ARG A 17 16.25 3.05 6.10
C ARG A 17 15.46 3.87 5.07
N ARG A 18 14.99 3.25 3.98
CA ARG A 18 14.16 3.92 2.97
C ARG A 18 12.77 4.31 3.49
N LYS A 19 12.23 3.53 4.43
CA LYS A 19 10.91 3.79 5.05
C LYS A 19 10.96 4.82 6.18
N LYS A 20 12.16 5.16 6.64
CA LYS A 20 12.42 6.07 7.76
C LYS A 20 12.23 7.53 7.32
N GLY A 21 11.36 8.25 8.02
CA GLY A 21 11.16 9.69 7.87
C GLY A 21 12.27 10.53 8.50
N GLU A 22 12.27 11.84 8.23
CA GLU A 22 13.22 12.77 8.83
C GLU A 22 13.03 12.83 10.35
N GLY A 23 14.11 12.56 11.10
CA GLY A 23 14.09 12.58 12.57
C GLY A 23 13.43 11.37 13.25
N GLU A 24 12.86 10.42 12.50
CA GLU A 24 12.25 9.19 13.04
C GLU A 24 13.33 8.24 13.61
N SER A 25 13.03 7.40 14.60
CA SER A 25 13.91 6.32 15.03
C SER A 25 13.63 5.03 14.25
N PHE A 26 14.60 4.12 14.18
CA PHE A 26 14.33 2.77 13.64
C PHE A 26 13.30 2.00 14.46
N SER A 27 13.24 2.23 15.78
CA SER A 27 12.20 1.65 16.62
C SER A 27 10.82 2.14 16.21
N ASP A 28 10.66 3.44 15.94
CA ASP A 28 9.38 4.03 15.54
C ASP A 28 8.92 3.49 14.17
N VAL A 29 9.85 3.31 13.23
CA VAL A 29 9.55 2.67 11.92
C VAL A 29 9.07 1.24 12.12
N ILE A 30 9.73 0.47 12.99
CA ILE A 30 9.35 -0.93 13.26
C ILE A 30 7.98 -0.97 13.92
N ASP A 31 7.74 -0.15 14.94
CA ASP A 31 6.46 -0.09 15.64
C ASP A 31 5.32 0.32 14.70
N ARG A 32 5.57 1.29 13.81
CA ARG A 32 4.61 1.71 12.78
C ARG A 32 4.28 0.58 11.81
N ILE A 33 5.29 -0.12 11.28
CA ILE A 33 5.06 -1.26 10.38
C ILE A 33 4.29 -2.39 11.07
N LEU A 34 4.61 -2.68 12.34
CA LEU A 34 3.93 -3.71 13.11
C LEU A 34 2.50 -3.32 13.49
N THR A 35 2.23 -2.03 13.66
CA THR A 35 0.87 -1.51 13.90
C THR A 35 0.05 -1.45 12.62
N GLU A 36 0.68 -1.23 11.46
CA GLU A 36 0.05 -1.28 10.13
C GLU A 36 -0.37 -2.71 9.72
N GLU A 37 -0.01 -3.78 10.45
CA GLU A 37 -0.50 -5.14 10.20
C GLU A 37 -2.01 -5.32 10.47
N GLU A 38 -2.67 -4.36 11.12
CA GLU A 38 -4.14 -4.28 11.15
C GLU A 38 -4.74 -3.61 9.90
N HIS A 39 -4.02 -3.55 8.77
CA HIS A 39 -4.66 -3.17 7.52
C HIS A 39 -5.69 -4.25 7.12
N PRO A 40 -6.98 -3.90 6.97
CA PRO A 40 -8.05 -4.86 6.68
C PRO A 40 -7.79 -5.70 5.41
N LEU A 41 -6.94 -5.19 4.52
CA LEU A 41 -6.59 -5.79 3.25
C LEU A 41 -5.41 -6.77 3.34
N TYR A 42 -4.62 -6.75 4.42
CA TYR A 42 -3.49 -7.68 4.59
C TYR A 42 -3.98 -9.13 4.77
N GLY A 43 -5.15 -9.31 5.40
CA GLY A 43 -5.85 -10.60 5.47
C GLY A 43 -6.39 -11.11 4.13
N LEU A 44 -6.36 -10.29 3.08
CA LEU A 44 -6.74 -10.69 1.72
C LEU A 44 -5.53 -11.17 0.90
N VAL A 45 -4.31 -10.98 1.40
CA VAL A 45 -3.07 -11.43 0.73
C VAL A 45 -3.08 -12.96 0.67
N GLY A 46 -3.14 -13.51 -0.54
CA GLY A 46 -3.19 -14.95 -0.80
C GLY A 46 -4.58 -15.57 -0.92
N LEU A 47 -5.67 -14.77 -0.83
CA LEU A 47 -7.03 -15.26 -1.09
C LEU A 47 -7.41 -15.31 -2.58
N ALA A 48 -6.61 -14.70 -3.45
CA ALA A 48 -6.85 -14.64 -4.89
C ALA A 48 -5.59 -15.09 -5.64
N GLU A 49 -5.78 -15.89 -6.69
CA GLU A 49 -4.71 -16.28 -7.61
C GLU A 49 -4.31 -15.10 -8.52
N ASP A 50 -3.09 -15.12 -9.07
CA ASP A 50 -2.53 -13.98 -9.83
C ASP A 50 -3.39 -13.58 -11.04
N ASP A 51 -4.05 -14.54 -11.67
CA ASP A 51 -5.00 -14.34 -12.78
C ASP A 51 -6.32 -13.70 -12.31
N GLU A 52 -6.79 -14.06 -11.13
CA GLU A 52 -7.97 -13.47 -10.49
C GLU A 52 -7.70 -12.01 -10.08
N VAL A 53 -6.50 -11.73 -9.57
CA VAL A 53 -6.05 -10.36 -9.28
C VAL A 53 -5.97 -9.53 -10.58
N ALA A 54 -5.44 -10.10 -11.67
CA ALA A 54 -5.36 -9.42 -12.96
C ALA A 54 -6.75 -9.04 -13.48
N GLN A 55 -7.74 -9.94 -13.37
CA GLN A 55 -9.13 -9.66 -13.75
C GLN A 55 -9.77 -8.56 -12.89
N ILE A 56 -9.52 -8.56 -11.58
CA ILE A 56 -10.02 -7.50 -10.68
C ILE A 56 -9.42 -6.14 -11.07
N GLN A 57 -8.13 -6.09 -11.40
CA GLN A 57 -7.47 -4.86 -11.85
C GLN A 57 -8.04 -4.35 -13.17
N GLU A 58 -8.28 -5.24 -14.14
CA GLU A 58 -8.88 -4.88 -15.43
C GLU A 58 -10.29 -4.32 -15.26
N LYS A 59 -11.15 -5.00 -14.49
CA LYS A 59 -12.50 -4.53 -14.21
C LYS A 59 -12.50 -3.19 -13.46
N SER A 60 -11.58 -3.02 -12.52
CA SER A 60 -11.44 -1.76 -11.78
C SER A 60 -11.01 -0.61 -12.68
N ARG A 61 -10.13 -0.86 -13.66
CA ARG A 61 -9.75 0.15 -14.66
C ARG A 61 -10.92 0.50 -15.57
N SER A 62 -11.59 -0.49 -16.15
CA SER A 62 -12.76 -0.27 -17.01
C SER A 62 -13.85 0.54 -16.28
N PHE A 63 -14.10 0.21 -15.00
CA PHE A 63 -15.08 0.94 -14.19
C PHE A 63 -14.69 2.41 -14.01
N ARG A 64 -13.42 2.70 -13.73
CA ARG A 64 -12.93 4.09 -13.61
C ARG A 64 -13.05 4.83 -14.93
N ASP A 65 -12.67 4.21 -16.04
CA ASP A 65 -12.77 4.83 -17.37
C ASP A 65 -14.24 5.10 -17.75
N ASP A 66 -15.16 4.22 -17.38
CA ASP A 66 -16.60 4.42 -17.60
C ASP A 66 -17.16 5.55 -16.72
N VAL A 67 -16.75 5.63 -15.46
CA VAL A 67 -17.13 6.71 -14.54
C VAL A 67 -16.56 8.05 -15.01
N ASP A 68 -15.29 8.11 -15.37
CA ASP A 68 -14.63 9.31 -15.88
C ASP A 68 -15.30 9.80 -17.17
N ARG A 69 -15.67 8.88 -18.08
CA ARG A 69 -16.44 9.23 -19.28
C ARG A 69 -17.80 9.84 -18.95
N ARG A 70 -18.54 9.24 -18.00
CA ARG A 70 -19.85 9.76 -17.58
C ARG A 70 -19.76 11.14 -16.93
N ILE A 71 -18.80 11.32 -16.02
CA ILE A 71 -18.59 12.61 -15.34
C ILE A 71 -18.21 13.69 -16.35
N ASN A 72 -17.38 13.36 -17.34
CA ASN A 72 -16.96 14.29 -18.37
C ASN A 72 -18.10 14.63 -19.35
N ASP A 73 -18.94 13.65 -19.70
CA ASP A 73 -20.15 13.87 -20.54
C ASP A 73 -21.19 14.75 -19.83
N GLU A 74 -21.39 14.59 -18.51
CA GLU A 74 -22.29 15.44 -17.73
C GLU A 74 -21.78 16.89 -17.60
N SER A 75 -20.45 17.09 -17.59
CA SER A 75 -19.84 18.42 -17.54
C SER A 75 -20.00 19.27 -18.82
N GLN A 76 -20.42 18.65 -19.94
CA GLN A 76 -20.65 19.33 -21.22
C GLN A 76 -22.09 19.83 -21.42
N ILE A 77 -23.01 19.52 -20.49
CA ILE A 77 -24.42 19.90 -20.57
C ILE A 77 -24.69 21.26 -19.90
N GLU A 78 -23.77 21.76 -19.06
CA GLU A 78 -23.91 23.03 -18.34
C GLU A 78 -23.24 24.26 -19.00
N GLN A 79 -22.87 24.21 -20.30
CA GLN A 79 -22.36 25.37 -21.05
C GLN A 79 -23.25 25.79 -22.23
#